data_AF-A0A3N5B256-F1
#
_entry.id   AF-A0A3N5B256-F1
#
_cell.length_a   1.000
_cell.length_b   1.000
_cell.length_c   1.000
_cell.angle_alpha   90.00
_cell.angle_beta   90.00
_cell.angle_gamma   90.00
#
_symmetry.space_group_name_H-M   'P 1'
#
loop_
_entity.id
_entity.type
_entity.pdbx_description
1 polymer ?
#
loop_
_entity_poly.entity_id
_entity_poly.type
_entity_poly.pdbx_seq_one_letter_code
_entity_poly.pdbx_strand_id
1 'polypeptide(L)' 'MTTLLHLDASARRHSSSREAGDAVAAAWRASHPGGVAARKTGASL' A
#
# COMPACT_ATOMS: atom_id res chain seq x y z
N MET A 1 -13.27 12.54 -5.54
CA MET A 1 -12.97 11.34 -4.73
C MET A 1 -11.86 10.57 -5.42
N THR A 2 -10.77 10.27 -4.73
CA THR A 2 -9.63 9.54 -5.29
C THR A 2 -9.45 8.22 -4.56
N THR A 3 -8.95 7.21 -5.28
CA THR A 3 -8.72 5.87 -4.73
C THR A 3 -7.28 5.45 -4.98
N LEU A 4 -6.60 4.99 -3.92
CA LEU A 4 -5.27 4.40 -4.00
C LEU A 4 -5.37 2.88 -3.86
N LEU A 5 -4.86 2.15 -4.85
CA LEU A 5 -4.68 0.71 -4.79
C LEU A 5 -3.19 0.38 -4.63
N HIS A 6 -2.78 -0.02 -3.43
CA HIS A 6 -1.43 -0.52 -3.17
C HIS A 6 -1.37 -2.02 -3.50
N LEU A 7 -0.60 -2.38 -4.53
CA LEU A 7 -0.31 -3.78 -4.89
C LEU A 7 1.08 -4.16 -4.37
N ASP A 8 1.15 -5.15 -3.49
CA ASP A 8 2.40 -5.74 -3.02
C ASP A 8 2.52 -7.19 -3.50
N ALA A 9 3.61 -7.50 -4.21
CA ALA A 9 3.89 -8.84 -4.72
C ALA A 9 4.98 -9.59 -3.93
N SER A 10 5.56 -8.95 -2.91
CA SER A 10 6.59 -9.59 -2.11
C SER A 10 5.99 -10.70 -1.26
N ALA A 11 6.51 -11.93 -1.35
CA ALA A 11 6.10 -13.03 -0.46
C ALA A 11 6.78 -12.93 0.93
N ARG A 12 7.78 -12.05 1.07
CA ARG A 12 8.61 -11.96 2.27
C ARG A 12 7.98 -11.03 3.31
N ARG A 13 7.99 -11.46 4.58
CA ARG A 13 7.48 -10.66 5.70
C ARG A 13 8.33 -9.40 5.97
N HIS A 14 9.64 -9.47 5.79
CA HIS A 14 10.56 -8.32 5.87
C HIS A 14 11.08 -7.99 4.47
N SER A 15 10.60 -6.89 3.89
CA SER A 15 10.95 -6.46 2.54
C SER A 15 10.95 -4.93 2.49
N SER A 16 12.06 -4.35 2.05
CA SER A 16 12.20 -2.89 1.93
C SER A 16 11.15 -2.28 0.99
N SER A 17 10.70 -3.02 -0.02
CA SER A 17 9.62 -2.57 -0.91
C SER A 17 8.26 -2.49 -0.20
N ARG A 18 7.98 -3.41 0.73
CA ARG A 18 6.76 -3.35 1.55
C ARG A 18 6.77 -2.12 2.45
N GLU A 19 7.89 -1.92 3.14
CA GLU A 19 8.08 -0.77 4.04
C GLU A 19 7.95 0.57 3.28
N ALA A 20 8.63 0.71 2.14
CA ALA A 20 8.53 1.90 1.31
C ALA A 20 7.10 2.15 0.83
N GLY A 21 6.39 1.10 0.39
CA GLY A 21 5.02 1.25 -0.05
C GLY A 21 4.04 1.56 1.10
N ASP A 22 4.30 1.06 2.32
CA ASP A 22 3.54 1.41 3.53
C ASP A 22 3.69 2.91 3.83
N ALA A 23 4.92 3.42 3.77
CA ALA A 23 5.20 4.85 3.96
C ALA A 23 4.48 5.72 2.93
N VAL A 24 4.50 5.33 1.65
CA VAL A 24 3.76 6.03 0.58
C VAL A 24 2.25 6.01 0.82
N ALA A 25 1.68 4.86 1.18
CA ALA A 25 0.25 4.75 1.43
C ALA A 25 -0.19 5.59 2.64
N ALA A 26 0.64 5.67 3.69
CA ALA A 26 0.40 6.51 4.86
C ALA A 26 0.41 8.00 4.49
N ALA A 27 1.45 8.45 3.77
CA ALA A 27 1.55 9.83 3.29
C ALA A 27 0.37 10.20 2.38
N TRP A 28 -0.02 9.30 1.47
CA TRP A 28 -1.16 9.52 0.60
C TRP A 28 -2.47 9.70 1.37
N ARG A 29 -2.75 8.87 2.39
CA ARG A 29 -3.95 9.04 3.22
C ARG A 29 -3.96 10.38 3.96
N ALA A 30 -2.81 10.82 4.48
CA ALA A 30 -2.69 12.10 5.15
C ALA A 30 -3.00 13.28 4.20
N SER A 31 -2.57 13.20 2.94
CA SER A 31 -2.86 14.21 1.93
C SER A 31 -4.27 14.13 1.33
N HIS A 32 -4.99 13.02 1.52
CA HIS A 32 -6.31 12.78 0.94
C HIS A 32 -7.32 12.33 2.01
N PRO A 33 -7.77 13.23 2.90
CA PRO A 33 -8.65 12.89 4.03
C PRO A 33 -10.04 12.36 3.65
N GLY A 34 -10.45 12.50 2.39
CA GLY A 34 -11.67 11.87 1.83
C GLY A 34 -11.39 10.77 0.80
N GLY A 35 -10.14 10.32 0.69
CA GLY A 35 -9.71 9.29 -0.25
C GLY A 35 -9.88 7.88 0.34
N VAL A 36 -10.06 6.90 -0.55
CA VAL A 36 -10.15 5.48 -0.16
C VAL A 36 -8.85 4.78 -0.53
N ALA A 37 -8.25 4.05 0.41
CA ALA A 37 -7.00 3.32 0.17
C ALA A 37 -7.16 1.83 0.46
N ALA A 38 -6.93 0.98 -0.56
CA ALA A 38 -6.98 -0.47 -0.49
C ALA A 38 -5.59 -1.08 -0.72
N ARG A 39 -5.28 -2.17 -0.02
CA ARG A 39 -4.04 -2.94 -0.18
C ARG A 39 -4.39 -4.34 -0.70
N LYS A 40 -3.66 -4.81 -1.71
CA LYS A 40 -3.70 -6.21 -2.17
C LYS A 40 -2.29 -6.79 -2.09
N THR A 41 -2.15 -7.90 -1.39
CA THR A 41 -0.91 -8.68 -1.29
C THR A 41 -1.03 -9.95 -2.13
N GLY A 42 -0.08 -10.18 -3.02
CA GLY A 42 -0.01 -11.37 -3.89
C GLY A 42 0.57 -12.61 -3.22
N ALA A 43 0.31 -12.82 -1.92
CA ALA A 43 0.75 -14.02 -1.22
C ALA A 43 -0.19 -15.19 -1.53
N SER A 44 -0.10 -15.77 -2.73
CA SER A 44 -0.60 -17.11 -3.07
C SER A 44 -0.05 -17.54 -4.44
N LEU A 45 1.02 -18.34 -4.41
CA LEU A 45 1.14 -19.61 -5.12
C LEU A 45 1.81 -20.59 -4.17
#